data_AF-A0A4R8MU31-F1
#
_entry.id   AF-A0A4R8MU31-F1
#
_cell.length_a   1.000
_cell.length_b   1.000
_cell.length_c   1.000
_cell.angle_alpha   90.00
_cell.angle_beta   90.00
_cell.angle_gamma   90.00
#
_symmetry.space_group_name_H-M   'P 1'
#
loop_
_entity.id
_entity.type
_entity.pdbx_description
1 polymer ?
#
loop_
_entity_poly.entity_id
_entity_poly.type
_entity_poly.pdbx_seq_one_letter_code
_entity_poly.pdbx_strand_id
1 'polypeptide(L)'
;MKKQIIIFLLFLIVTSLIANPESKAKALCDCLKNGKTSQNESNKKECLTLRETHVSTLKKGSKSYDLYLSYIQKCEQELAGSKEINTNLTTKEKVSAVCDCFQKEGKQNRMSCFKLQSDYGKSIIDPEEKKEFNLSSGSCDK
;
A
#
# COMPACT_ATOMS: atom_id res chain seq x y z
N MET A 1 20.09 37.39 23.42
CA MET A 1 19.67 37.07 22.04
C MET A 1 20.13 35.68 21.56
N LYS A 2 21.39 35.24 21.76
CA LYS A 2 21.85 33.89 21.34
C LYS A 2 21.09 32.70 21.98
N LYS A 3 20.70 32.78 23.26
CA LYS A 3 19.98 31.69 23.96
C LYS A 3 18.53 31.50 23.47
N GLN A 4 17.84 32.56 23.05
CA GLN A 4 16.47 32.47 22.50
C GLN A 4 16.45 31.87 21.09
N ILE A 5 17.49 32.15 20.27
CA ILE A 5 17.63 31.58 18.92
C ILE A 5 17.82 30.05 18.99
N ILE A 6 18.57 29.55 19.97
CA ILE A 6 18.81 28.10 20.17
C ILE A 6 17.50 27.38 20.57
N ILE A 7 16.68 27.98 21.43
CA ILE A 7 15.40 27.40 21.84
C ILE A 7 14.41 27.33 20.67
N PHE A 8 14.38 28.35 19.80
CA PHE A 8 13.53 28.37 18.62
C PHE A 8 13.98 27.35 17.55
N LEU A 9 15.30 27.18 17.36
CA LEU A 9 15.86 26.15 16.47
C LEU A 9 15.59 24.73 16.97
N LEU A 10 15.71 24.49 18.28
CA LEU A 10 15.36 23.20 18.88
C LEU A 10 13.89 22.85 18.66
N PHE A 11 12.97 23.82 18.86
CA PHE A 11 11.54 23.59 18.66
C PHE A 11 11.20 23.22 17.20
N LEU A 12 11.85 23.87 16.23
CA LEU A 12 11.67 23.56 14.81
C LEU A 12 12.20 22.17 14.43
N ILE A 13 13.31 21.72 15.03
CA ILE A 13 13.88 20.38 14.80
C ILE A 13 12.96 19.28 15.38
N VAL A 14 12.35 19.50 16.56
CA VAL A 14 11.41 18.50 17.11
C VAL A 14 10.14 18.40 16.27
N THR A 15 9.59 19.52 15.80
CA THR A 15 8.37 19.51 14.96
C THR A 15 8.58 18.85 13.59
N SER A 16 9.79 18.93 13.03
CA SER A 16 10.13 18.28 11.75
C SER A 16 10.36 16.77 11.88
N LEU A 17 10.85 16.30 13.03
CA LEU A 17 10.90 14.87 13.38
C LEU A 17 9.50 14.27 13.63
N ILE A 18 8.57 15.06 14.17
CA ILE A 18 7.18 14.63 14.48
C ILE A 18 6.31 14.52 13.22
N ALA A 19 6.66 15.18 12.11
CA ALA A 19 5.89 15.22 10.87
C ALA A 19 6.46 14.32 9.75
N ASN A 20 7.39 13.40 10.05
CA ASN A 20 7.92 12.51 9.02
C ASN A 20 6.83 11.52 8.55
N PRO A 21 6.43 11.55 7.26
CA PRO A 21 5.38 10.69 6.74
C PRO A 21 5.77 9.20 6.71
N GLU A 22 7.05 8.88 6.53
CA GLU A 22 7.55 7.50 6.48
C GLU A 22 7.46 6.82 7.84
N SER A 23 7.88 7.49 8.91
CA SER A 23 7.84 6.92 10.27
C SER A 23 6.41 6.68 10.74
N LYS A 24 5.49 7.60 10.44
CA LYS A 24 4.05 7.46 10.72
C LYS A 24 3.43 6.33 9.91
N ALA A 25 3.79 6.19 8.64
CA ALA A 25 3.32 5.10 7.80
C ALA A 25 3.81 3.75 8.32
N LYS A 26 5.08 3.65 8.74
CA LYS A 26 5.64 2.46 9.37
C LYS A 26 4.89 2.08 10.66
N ALA A 27 4.65 3.05 11.54
CA ALA A 27 3.91 2.82 12.78
C ALA A 27 2.48 2.29 12.52
N LEU A 28 1.76 2.86 11.55
CA LEU A 28 0.46 2.34 11.16
C LEU A 28 0.56 0.94 10.54
N CYS A 29 1.56 0.72 9.68
CA CYS A 29 1.80 -0.57 9.04
C CYS A 29 2.01 -1.69 10.06
N ASP A 30 2.84 -1.44 11.08
CA ASP A 30 3.11 -2.39 12.16
C ASP A 30 1.84 -2.66 12.99
N CYS A 31 1.03 -1.63 13.24
CA CYS A 31 -0.28 -1.79 13.86
C CYS A 31 -1.20 -2.70 13.02
N LEU A 32 -1.32 -2.46 11.71
CA LEU A 32 -2.16 -3.24 10.81
C LEU A 32 -1.69 -4.70 10.70
N LYS A 33 -0.37 -4.95 10.69
CA LYS A 33 0.22 -6.30 10.77
C LYS A 33 -0.23 -7.02 12.02
N ASN A 34 -0.12 -6.37 13.18
CA ASN A 34 -0.52 -6.93 14.47
C ASN A 34 -2.04 -7.13 14.58
N GLY A 35 -2.84 -6.21 14.03
CA GLY A 35 -4.30 -6.32 14.00
C GLY A 35 -4.79 -7.47 13.11
N LYS A 36 -4.07 -7.79 12.03
CA LYS A 36 -4.35 -8.95 11.17
C LYS A 36 -4.06 -10.27 11.89
N THR A 37 -3.00 -10.34 12.70
CA THR A 37 -2.62 -11.57 13.41
C THR A 37 -3.40 -11.80 14.70
N SER A 38 -3.83 -10.75 15.41
CA SER A 38 -4.42 -10.91 16.75
C SER A 38 -5.90 -11.30 16.79
N GLN A 39 -6.63 -11.22 15.67
CA GLN A 39 -8.11 -11.37 15.57
C GLN A 39 -8.95 -10.52 16.55
N ASN A 40 -8.32 -9.64 17.35
CA ASN A 40 -8.96 -8.85 18.39
C ASN A 40 -9.47 -7.51 17.82
N GLU A 41 -10.76 -7.20 18.03
CA GLU A 41 -11.38 -5.95 17.59
C GLU A 41 -10.78 -4.70 18.24
N SER A 42 -10.26 -4.81 19.47
CA SER A 42 -9.59 -3.69 20.16
C SER A 42 -8.39 -3.18 19.37
N ASN A 43 -7.55 -4.09 18.87
CA ASN A 43 -6.35 -3.76 18.11
C ASN A 43 -6.71 -3.08 16.77
N LYS A 44 -7.85 -3.46 16.16
CA LYS A 44 -8.34 -2.81 14.93
C LYS A 44 -8.77 -1.36 15.20
N LYS A 45 -9.46 -1.10 16.31
CA LYS A 45 -9.85 0.25 16.72
C LYS A 45 -8.63 1.13 17.01
N GLU A 46 -7.61 0.59 17.67
CA GLU A 46 -6.35 1.29 17.92
C GLU A 46 -5.67 1.75 16.63
N CYS A 47 -5.62 0.89 15.60
CA CYS A 47 -5.04 1.28 14.31
C CYS A 47 -5.84 2.37 13.60
N LEU A 48 -7.18 2.41 13.75
CA LEU A 48 -8.01 3.49 13.21
C LEU A 48 -7.71 4.82 13.90
N THR A 49 -7.66 4.85 15.24
CA THR A 49 -7.29 6.04 16.02
C THR A 49 -5.89 6.54 15.65
N LEU A 50 -4.95 5.62 15.45
CA LEU A 50 -3.58 5.94 15.03
C LEU A 50 -3.57 6.59 13.64
N ARG A 51 -4.36 6.05 12.69
CA ARG A 51 -4.52 6.63 11.35
C ARG A 51 -5.09 8.05 11.40
N GLU A 52 -6.14 8.28 12.17
CA GLU A 52 -6.76 9.61 12.32
C GLU A 52 -5.77 10.63 12.90
N THR A 53 -5.00 10.22 13.91
CA THR A 53 -3.95 11.05 14.51
C THR A 53 -2.87 11.44 13.49
N HIS A 54 -2.43 10.49 12.67
CA HIS A 54 -1.47 10.76 11.59
C HIS A 54 -2.03 11.72 10.53
N VAL A 55 -3.28 11.51 10.09
CA VAL A 55 -3.95 12.37 9.10
C VAL A 55 -4.06 13.81 9.62
N SER A 56 -4.44 13.97 10.89
CA SER A 56 -4.51 15.28 11.55
C SER A 56 -3.13 15.95 11.62
N THR A 57 -2.10 15.21 12.03
CA THR A 57 -0.73 15.73 12.17
C THR A 57 -0.13 16.14 10.83
N LEU A 58 -0.31 15.31 9.80
CA LEU A 58 0.27 15.53 8.47
C LEU A 58 -0.53 16.53 7.63
N LYS A 59 -1.77 16.85 8.03
CA LYS A 59 -2.74 17.69 7.32
C LYS A 59 -3.11 17.12 5.94
N LYS A 60 -4.36 16.69 5.81
CA LYS A 60 -4.92 16.19 4.55
C LYS A 60 -4.69 17.17 3.40
N GLY A 61 -4.23 16.67 2.26
CA GLY A 61 -3.92 17.47 1.07
C GLY A 61 -2.54 18.14 1.08
N SER A 62 -1.72 17.90 2.10
CA SER A 62 -0.31 18.33 2.08
C SER A 62 0.57 17.31 1.35
N LYS A 63 1.74 17.75 0.86
CA LYS A 63 2.75 16.86 0.28
C LYS A 63 3.18 15.74 1.24
N SER A 64 3.27 16.03 2.54
CA SER A 64 3.60 15.03 3.55
C SER A 64 2.49 14.00 3.71
N TYR A 65 1.23 14.42 3.64
CA TYR A 65 0.09 13.51 3.63
C TYR A 65 0.11 12.59 2.40
N ASP A 66 0.41 13.11 1.21
CA ASP A 66 0.48 12.32 -0.02
C ASP A 66 1.60 11.27 0.04
N LEU A 67 2.78 11.65 0.55
CA LEU A 67 3.88 10.70 0.80
C LEU A 67 3.46 9.63 1.80
N TYR A 68 2.81 10.01 2.90
CA TYR A 68 2.30 9.06 3.89
C TYR A 68 1.32 8.05 3.30
N LEU A 69 0.41 8.50 2.43
CA LEU A 69 -0.50 7.61 1.70
C LEU A 69 0.25 6.62 0.81
N SER A 70 1.27 7.08 0.06
CA SER A 70 2.07 6.19 -0.79
C SER A 70 2.77 5.09 0.00
N TYR A 71 3.32 5.41 1.19
CA TYR A 71 3.97 4.45 2.06
C TYR A 71 2.98 3.45 2.66
N ILE A 72 1.79 3.90 3.09
CA ILE A 72 0.74 3.01 3.58
C ILE A 72 0.24 2.10 2.48
N GLN A 73 0.02 2.62 1.28
CA GLN A 73 -0.46 1.83 0.16
C GLN A 73 0.51 0.68 -0.16
N LYS A 74 1.82 0.92 -0.08
CA LYS A 74 2.83 -0.14 -0.19
C LYS A 74 2.72 -1.18 0.93
N CYS A 75 2.53 -0.75 2.17
CA CYS A 75 2.31 -1.68 3.28
C CYS A 75 1.02 -2.50 3.14
N GLU A 76 -0.09 -1.86 2.77
CA GLU A 76 -1.39 -2.52 2.57
C GLU A 76 -1.30 -3.54 1.42
N GLN A 77 -0.51 -3.25 0.38
CA GLN A 77 -0.18 -4.20 -0.68
C GLN A 77 0.59 -5.40 -0.14
N GLU A 78 1.65 -5.20 0.64
CA GLU A 78 2.40 -6.30 1.28
C GLU A 78 1.50 -7.13 2.21
N LEU A 79 0.65 -6.47 2.99
CA LEU A 79 -0.32 -7.09 3.90
C LEU A 79 -1.40 -7.89 3.18
N ALA A 80 -1.83 -7.43 2.01
CA ALA A 80 -2.75 -8.14 1.13
C ALA A 80 -2.07 -9.29 0.37
N GLY A 81 -0.76 -9.51 0.58
CA GLY A 81 0.02 -10.49 -0.17
C GLY A 81 0.27 -10.09 -1.62
N SER A 82 -0.09 -8.86 -2.03
CA SER A 82 0.20 -8.39 -3.38
C SER A 82 1.69 -8.02 -3.46
N LYS A 83 2.47 -8.91 -4.08
CA LYS A 83 3.87 -8.65 -4.39
C LYS A 83 3.98 -7.47 -5.37
N GLU A 84 5.10 -6.74 -5.29
CA GLU A 84 5.50 -5.80 -6.31
C GLU A 84 5.52 -6.53 -7.66
N ILE A 85 4.82 -5.98 -8.66
CA ILE A 85 4.61 -6.69 -9.93
C ILE A 85 5.76 -6.37 -10.89
N ASN A 86 6.28 -7.39 -11.55
CA ASN A 86 7.21 -7.19 -12.65
C ASN A 86 6.43 -6.80 -13.91
N THR A 87 6.39 -5.51 -14.26
CA THR A 87 5.67 -5.02 -15.44
C THR A 87 6.37 -5.33 -16.77
N ASN A 88 7.66 -5.70 -16.74
CA ASN A 88 8.48 -6.01 -17.92
C ASN A 88 8.30 -7.45 -18.45
N LEU A 89 7.26 -8.13 -18.02
CA LEU A 89 6.87 -9.45 -18.53
C LEU A 89 6.18 -9.33 -19.89
N THR A 90 6.35 -10.35 -20.73
CA THR A 90 5.53 -10.54 -21.93
C THR A 90 4.06 -10.79 -21.55
N THR A 91 3.13 -10.57 -22.48
CA THR A 91 1.70 -10.81 -22.21
C THR A 91 1.41 -12.25 -21.81
N LYS A 92 2.08 -13.24 -22.43
CA LYS A 92 1.93 -14.65 -22.05
C LYS A 92 2.39 -14.91 -20.61
N GLU A 93 3.50 -14.32 -20.19
CA GLU A 93 3.99 -14.43 -18.81
C GLU A 93 3.07 -13.73 -17.81
N LYS A 94 2.52 -12.57 -18.17
CA LYS A 94 1.51 -11.86 -17.34
C LYS A 94 0.26 -12.72 -17.15
N VAL A 95 -0.25 -13.35 -18.21
CA VAL A 95 -1.40 -14.28 -18.13
C VAL A 95 -1.06 -15.46 -17.21
N SER A 96 0.11 -16.08 -17.39
CA SER A 96 0.55 -17.20 -16.55
C SER A 96 0.61 -16.81 -15.08
N ALA A 97 1.16 -15.63 -14.75
CA ALA A 97 1.24 -15.16 -13.37
C ALA A 97 -0.14 -14.93 -12.74
N VAL A 98 -1.12 -14.44 -13.50
CA VAL A 98 -2.52 -14.28 -13.02
C VAL A 98 -3.17 -15.64 -12.79
N CYS A 99 -3.05 -16.57 -13.73
CA CYS A 99 -3.58 -17.92 -13.61
C CYS A 99 -2.96 -18.67 -12.42
N ASP A 100 -1.65 -18.60 -12.29
CA ASP A 100 -0.93 -19.16 -11.13
C ASP A 100 -1.45 -18.58 -9.82
N CYS A 101 -1.72 -17.27 -9.76
CA CYS A 101 -2.28 -16.64 -8.58
C CYS A 101 -3.63 -17.26 -8.22
N PHE A 102 -4.59 -17.29 -9.15
CA PHE A 102 -5.92 -17.82 -8.87
C PHE A 102 -5.93 -19.33 -8.55
N GLN A 103 -5.00 -20.10 -9.10
CA GLN A 103 -4.88 -21.52 -8.81
C GLN A 103 -4.23 -21.80 -7.45
N LYS A 104 -3.28 -20.97 -7.02
CA LYS A 104 -2.52 -21.16 -5.78
C LYS A 104 -3.19 -20.50 -4.57
N GLU A 105 -3.87 -19.37 -4.79
CA GLU A 105 -4.52 -18.59 -3.74
C GLU A 105 -5.96 -19.11 -3.51
N GLY A 106 -6.26 -19.55 -2.28
CA GLY A 106 -7.62 -19.95 -1.90
C GLY A 106 -8.62 -18.79 -1.93
N LYS A 107 -9.91 -19.08 -1.64
CA LYS A 107 -11.01 -18.08 -1.68
C LYS A 107 -10.72 -16.78 -0.92
N GLN A 108 -9.93 -16.83 0.16
CA GLN A 108 -9.62 -15.67 1.00
C GLN A 108 -8.75 -14.61 0.32
N ASN A 109 -7.94 -14.98 -0.69
CA ASN A 109 -6.98 -14.08 -1.32
C ASN A 109 -7.30 -13.79 -2.80
N ARG A 110 -8.47 -14.19 -3.31
CA ARG A 110 -8.87 -13.89 -4.71
C ARG A 110 -8.77 -12.41 -5.08
N MET A 111 -8.98 -11.51 -4.12
CA MET A 111 -8.85 -10.06 -4.32
C MET A 111 -7.42 -9.64 -4.72
N SER A 112 -6.38 -10.31 -4.18
CA SER A 112 -4.99 -10.03 -4.57
C SER A 112 -4.72 -10.45 -6.02
N CYS A 113 -5.34 -11.55 -6.48
CA CYS A 113 -5.24 -12.00 -7.87
C CYS A 113 -6.01 -11.10 -8.84
N PHE A 114 -7.20 -10.61 -8.47
CA PHE A 114 -7.91 -9.59 -9.25
C PHE A 114 -7.10 -8.28 -9.35
N LYS A 115 -6.44 -7.89 -8.26
CA LYS A 115 -5.53 -6.74 -8.27
C LYS A 115 -4.36 -6.97 -9.21
N LEU A 116 -3.71 -8.14 -9.15
CA LEU A 116 -2.62 -8.53 -10.05
C LEU A 116 -3.05 -8.46 -11.52
N GLN A 117 -4.22 -9.01 -11.85
CA GLN A 117 -4.82 -8.95 -13.18
C GLN A 117 -5.03 -7.51 -13.65
N SER A 118 -5.64 -6.67 -12.80
CA SER A 118 -5.84 -5.24 -13.08
C SER A 118 -4.52 -4.51 -13.32
N ASP A 119 -3.52 -4.73 -12.47
CA ASP A 119 -2.26 -4.01 -12.56
C ASP A 119 -1.45 -4.42 -13.80
N TYR A 120 -1.46 -5.71 -14.18
CA TYR A 120 -0.89 -6.13 -15.47
C TYR A 120 -1.66 -5.56 -16.65
N GLY A 121 -2.99 -5.56 -16.63
CA GLY A 121 -3.80 -4.95 -17.69
C GLY A 121 -3.59 -3.44 -17.85
N LYS A 122 -3.23 -2.73 -16.77
CA LYS A 122 -2.82 -1.31 -16.82
C LYS A 122 -1.42 -1.10 -17.39
N SER A 123 -0.54 -2.10 -17.28
CA SER A 123 0.83 -2.04 -17.81
C SER A 123 0.93 -2.28 -19.32
N ILE A 124 -0.13 -2.80 -19.95
CA ILE A 124 -0.17 -3.07 -21.41
C ILE A 124 -0.72 -1.84 -22.12
N ILE A 125 0.10 -1.25 -23.01
CA ILE A 125 -0.22 -0.04 -23.75
C ILE A 125 -0.98 -0.36 -25.04
N ASP A 126 -0.60 -1.44 -25.73
CA ASP A 126 -1.24 -1.84 -26.99
C ASP A 126 -2.68 -2.34 -26.73
N PRO A 127 -3.70 -1.77 -27.40
CA PRO A 127 -5.10 -2.15 -27.16
C PRO A 127 -5.44 -3.61 -27.52
N GLU A 128 -4.84 -4.16 -28.58
CA GLU A 128 -5.12 -5.53 -29.01
C GLU A 128 -4.44 -6.54 -28.08
N GLU A 129 -3.20 -6.28 -27.69
CA GLU A 129 -2.48 -7.06 -26.67
C GLU A 129 -3.22 -7.02 -25.32
N LYS A 130 -3.75 -5.86 -24.93
CA LYS A 130 -4.54 -5.72 -23.71
C LYS A 130 -5.86 -6.49 -23.78
N LYS A 131 -6.51 -6.52 -24.94
CA LYS A 131 -7.72 -7.30 -25.18
C LYS A 131 -7.42 -8.79 -25.08
N GLU A 132 -6.35 -9.26 -25.71
CA GLU A 132 -5.89 -10.66 -25.62
C GLU A 132 -5.58 -11.05 -24.16
N PHE A 133 -4.86 -10.20 -23.44
CA PHE A 133 -4.58 -10.39 -22.02
C PHE A 133 -5.86 -10.51 -21.20
N ASN A 134 -6.83 -9.61 -21.37
CA ASN A 134 -8.07 -9.62 -20.60
C ASN A 134 -8.91 -10.88 -20.88
N LEU A 135 -8.99 -11.30 -22.15
CA LEU A 135 -9.71 -12.52 -22.53
C LEU A 135 -9.04 -13.76 -21.92
N SER A 136 -7.71 -13.85 -22.02
CA SER A 136 -6.94 -15.01 -21.55
C SER A 136 -6.88 -15.11 -20.03
N SER A 137 -6.68 -13.97 -19.36
CA SER A 137 -6.64 -13.91 -17.90
C SER A 137 -8.03 -13.99 -17.26
N GLY A 138 -9.08 -13.59 -17.97
CA GLY A 138 -10.46 -13.62 -17.49
C GLY A 138 -11.03 -15.02 -17.28
N SER A 139 -10.39 -16.07 -17.81
CA SER A 139 -10.74 -17.46 -17.52
C SER A 139 -9.99 -18.06 -16.32
N CYS A 140 -9.00 -17.36 -15.78
CA CYS A 140 -8.12 -17.88 -14.73
C CYS A 140 -8.81 -18.00 -13.36
N ASP A 141 -9.90 -17.28 -13.11
CA ASP A 141 -10.57 -17.24 -11.81
C ASP A 141 -11.64 -18.32 -11.63
N LYS A 142 -11.79 -19.20 -12.62
CA LYS A 142 -12.74 -20.32 -12.62
C LYS A 142 -12.26 -21.48 -11.75
#